data_AF-A0A958LWR4-F1
#
_entry.id   AF-A0A958LWR4-F1
#
_cell.length_a   1.000
_cell.length_b   1.000
_cell.length_c   1.000
_cell.angle_alpha   90.00
_cell.angle_beta   90.00
_cell.angle_gamma   90.00
#
_symmetry.space_group_name_H-M   'P 1'
#
loop_
_entity.id
_entity.type
_entity.pdbx_description
1 polymer ?
#
loop_
_entity_poly.entity_id
_entity_poly.type
_entity_poly.pdbx_seq_one_letter_code
_entity_poly.pdbx_strand_id
1 'polypeptide(L)'
;MRQWLHHDFFETLPNDNVKRSVVSDRYYDYRIIFGDEFVEKAAKSSSFVIGAGALGCEFIKMFALMGLSTKDGKLTVTDDDNI
;
A
#
# COMPACT_ATOMS: atom_id res chain seq x y z
N MET A 1 18.53 10.37 -18.30
CA MET A 1 19.33 10.27 -17.05
C MET A 1 20.79 10.07 -17.43
N ARG A 2 21.77 10.69 -16.74
CA ARG A 2 23.20 10.46 -16.99
C ARG A 2 23.97 10.54 -15.67
N GLN A 3 24.94 9.65 -15.49
CA GLN A 3 25.65 9.38 -14.23
C GLN A 3 24.73 8.92 -13.09
N TRP A 4 24.04 9.82 -12.38
CA TRP A 4 23.30 9.46 -11.15
C TRP A 4 21.93 10.12 -11.06
N LEU A 5 21.02 9.45 -10.36
CA LEU A 5 19.79 9.99 -9.77
C LEU A 5 19.66 9.37 -8.38
N HIS A 6 19.44 10.20 -7.37
CA HIS A 6 19.04 9.78 -6.03
C HIS A 6 17.66 10.36 -5.76
N HIS A 7 16.85 9.62 -4.99
CA HIS A 7 15.45 9.94 -4.75
C HIS A 7 15.00 9.22 -3.48
N ASP A 8 14.46 9.98 -2.54
CA ASP A 8 13.98 9.54 -1.24
C ASP A 8 12.59 10.12 -0.97
N PHE A 9 11.92 9.59 0.06
CA PHE A 9 10.52 9.88 0.41
C PHE A 9 10.36 9.86 1.94
N PHE A 10 11.35 10.40 2.67
CA PHE A 10 11.44 10.29 4.13
C PHE A 10 10.26 10.93 4.87
N GLU A 11 9.54 11.85 4.24
CA GLU A 11 8.31 12.48 4.73
C GLU A 11 7.15 11.48 4.91
N THR A 12 7.25 10.28 4.35
CA THR A 12 6.27 9.19 4.56
C THR A 12 6.52 8.37 5.82
N LEU A 13 7.67 8.53 6.47
CA LEU A 13 8.00 7.78 7.68
C LEU A 13 7.14 8.26 8.86
N PRO A 14 6.76 7.37 9.81
CA PRO A 14 6.06 7.78 11.02
C PRO A 14 6.89 8.77 11.84
N ASN A 15 6.31 9.93 12.17
CA ASN A 15 6.93 10.93 13.06
C ASN A 15 7.13 10.38 14.50
N ASP A 16 6.24 9.48 14.93
CA ASP A 16 6.22 8.90 16.26
C ASP A 16 6.86 7.50 16.31
N ASN A 17 7.22 7.07 17.53
CA ASN A 17 7.78 5.74 17.80
C ASN A 17 6.72 4.62 17.65
N VAL A 18 6.46 4.20 16.41
CA VAL A 18 5.60 3.04 16.12
C VAL A 18 6.26 1.70 16.50
N LYS A 19 5.43 0.77 16.99
CA LYS A 19 5.83 -0.62 17.27
C LYS A 19 6.15 -1.36 15.96
N ARG A 20 7.26 -2.09 15.92
CA ARG A 20 7.76 -2.84 14.76
C ARG A 20 8.06 -4.28 15.16
N SER A 21 7.14 -5.22 14.91
CA SER A 21 7.37 -6.64 15.22
C SER A 21 8.12 -7.36 14.09
N VAL A 22 9.11 -8.18 14.43
CA VAL A 22 9.79 -9.08 13.48
C VAL A 22 8.90 -10.30 13.25
N VAL A 23 8.04 -10.23 12.24
CA VAL A 23 7.12 -11.30 11.84
C VAL A 23 7.46 -11.75 10.42
N SER A 24 7.69 -13.05 10.22
CA SER A 24 7.94 -13.64 8.91
C SER A 24 6.64 -13.75 8.08
N ASP A 25 6.03 -12.61 7.77
CA ASP A 25 4.85 -12.49 6.89
C ASP A 25 5.17 -11.70 5.60
N ARG A 26 4.26 -11.76 4.63
CA ARG A 26 4.41 -11.13 3.30
C ARG A 26 4.34 -9.59 3.30
N TYR A 27 4.25 -8.96 4.47
CA TYR A 27 4.20 -7.51 4.68
C TYR A 27 5.31 -7.06 5.66
N TYR A 28 6.30 -7.92 5.95
CA TYR A 28 7.43 -7.67 6.84
C TYR A 28 8.11 -6.31 6.59
N ASP A 29 8.43 -5.97 5.34
CA ASP A 29 9.15 -4.71 5.05
C ASP A 29 8.30 -3.48 5.40
N TYR A 30 6.99 -3.49 5.08
CA TYR A 30 6.06 -2.44 5.50
C TYR A 30 5.96 -2.34 7.02
N ARG A 31 6.00 -3.49 7.71
CA ARG A 31 5.96 -3.59 9.18
C ARG A 31 7.22 -3.03 9.84
N ILE A 32 8.39 -3.21 9.24
CA ILE A 32 9.66 -2.65 9.72
C ILE A 32 9.76 -1.14 9.42
N ILE A 33 9.32 -0.68 8.26
CA ILE A 33 9.37 0.74 7.87
C ILE A 33 8.31 1.55 8.64
N PHE A 34 7.03 1.21 8.46
CA PHE A 34 5.88 2.00 8.91
C PHE A 34 5.20 1.49 10.20
N GLY A 35 5.60 0.31 10.71
CA GLY A 35 5.09 -0.25 11.96
C GLY A 35 3.88 -1.19 11.82
N ASP A 36 3.58 -1.91 12.90
CA ASP A 36 2.49 -2.89 12.99
C ASP A 36 1.11 -2.25 12.73
N GLU A 37 0.91 -1.06 13.28
CA GLU A 37 -0.36 -0.33 13.21
C GLU A 37 -0.68 0.14 11.80
N PHE A 38 0.35 0.50 11.01
CA PHE A 38 0.18 0.81 9.59
C PHE A 38 -0.31 -0.42 8.81
N VAL A 39 0.30 -1.59 8.99
CA VAL A 39 -0.07 -2.82 8.27
C VAL A 39 -1.49 -3.27 8.65
N GLU A 40 -1.87 -3.21 9.94
CA GLU A 40 -3.24 -3.53 10.36
C GLU A 40 -4.27 -2.50 9.86
N LYS A 41 -3.94 -1.21 9.86
CA LYS A 41 -4.82 -0.14 9.34
C LYS A 41 -4.98 -0.22 7.82
N ALA A 42 -3.91 -0.56 7.09
CA ALA A 42 -3.97 -0.80 5.65
C ALA A 42 -4.90 -1.98 5.33
N ALA A 43 -4.72 -3.12 6.02
CA ALA A 43 -5.55 -4.30 5.83
C ALA A 43 -7.03 -4.09 6.18
N LYS A 44 -7.33 -3.24 7.17
CA LYS A 44 -8.69 -2.90 7.62
C LYS A 44 -9.32 -1.68 6.91
N SER A 45 -8.57 -1.02 6.02
CA SER A 45 -9.13 0.09 5.25
C SER A 45 -10.21 -0.39 4.28
N SER A 46 -11.12 0.50 3.91
CA SER A 46 -12.04 0.28 2.79
C SER A 46 -11.85 1.41 1.79
N SER A 47 -11.66 1.05 0.53
CA SER A 47 -11.19 1.95 -0.53
C SER A 47 -12.08 1.82 -1.77
N PHE A 48 -12.30 2.94 -2.45
CA PHE A 48 -13.06 3.00 -3.71
C PHE A 48 -12.16 3.55 -4.81
N VAL A 49 -12.00 2.77 -5.88
CA VAL A 49 -11.23 3.13 -7.08
C VAL A 49 -12.20 3.33 -8.24
N ILE A 50 -12.04 4.44 -8.95
CA ILE A 50 -12.83 4.81 -10.13
C ILE A 50 -11.87 4.75 -11.33
N GLY A 51 -12.20 3.91 -12.30
CA GLY A 51 -11.33 3.52 -13.42
C GLY A 51 -10.51 2.25 -13.12
N ALA A 52 -10.60 1.29 -14.03
CA ALA A 52 -9.86 0.03 -14.08
C ALA A 52 -8.92 -0.06 -15.29
N GLY A 53 -8.90 0.96 -16.17
CA GLY A 53 -7.85 1.17 -17.18
C GLY A 53 -6.43 1.27 -16.60
N ALA A 54 -5.43 1.58 -17.43
CA ALA A 54 -3.99 1.38 -17.13
C ALA A 54 -3.54 1.80 -15.70
N LEU A 55 -3.88 3.00 -15.24
CA LEU A 55 -3.51 3.47 -13.88
C LEU A 55 -4.30 2.75 -12.77
N GLY A 56 -5.56 2.39 -13.02
CA GLY A 56 -6.38 1.57 -12.11
C GLY A 56 -5.77 0.19 -11.91
N CYS A 57 -5.34 -0.48 -12.99
CA CYS A 57 -4.58 -1.72 -12.93
C CYS A 57 -3.31 -1.62 -12.07
N GLU A 58 -2.53 -0.54 -12.21
CA GLU A 58 -1.34 -0.31 -11.37
C GLU A 58 -1.69 -0.05 -9.90
N PHE A 59 -2.76 0.71 -9.60
CA PHE A 59 -3.22 0.89 -8.21
C PHE A 59 -3.73 -0.41 -7.59
N ILE A 60 -4.51 -1.22 -8.32
CA ILE A 60 -4.99 -2.53 -7.84
C ILE A 60 -3.81 -3.47 -7.55
N LYS A 61 -2.79 -3.48 -8.43
CA LYS A 61 -1.54 -4.22 -8.22
C LYS A 61 -0.80 -3.74 -6.97
N MET A 62 -0.66 -2.43 -6.78
CA MET A 62 -0.02 -1.83 -5.59
C MET A 62 -0.78 -2.19 -4.31
N PHE A 63 -2.11 -2.06 -4.31
CA PHE A 63 -2.97 -2.39 -3.17
C PHE A 63 -2.86 -3.88 -2.80
N ALA A 64 -2.84 -4.77 -3.79
CA ALA A 64 -2.65 -6.21 -3.59
C ALA A 64 -1.26 -6.58 -3.07
N LEU A 65 -0.22 -5.79 -3.36
CA LEU A 65 1.14 -5.95 -2.81
C LEU A 65 1.24 -5.42 -1.37
N MET A 66 0.65 -4.26 -1.09
CA MET A 66 0.60 -3.63 0.24
C MET A 66 -0.31 -4.35 1.25
N GLY A 67 -1.19 -5.25 0.79
CA GLY A 67 -2.19 -5.90 1.65
C GLY A 67 -3.36 -4.98 2.02
N LEU A 68 -3.66 -3.98 1.18
CA LEU A 68 -4.73 -3.04 1.43
C LEU A 68 -6.10 -3.74 1.38
N SER A 69 -6.98 -3.43 2.34
CA SER A 69 -8.36 -3.94 2.42
C SER A 69 -8.51 -5.46 2.57
N THR A 70 -7.47 -6.21 2.98
CA THR A 70 -7.51 -7.70 3.04
C THR A 70 -7.96 -8.31 4.37
N LYS A 71 -8.33 -7.51 5.39
CA LYS A 71 -8.84 -7.98 6.70
C LYS A 71 -10.01 -7.12 7.13
N ASP A 72 -11.24 -7.62 7.05
CA ASP A 72 -12.47 -6.90 7.42
C ASP A 72 -12.74 -5.59 6.63
N GLY A 73 -11.85 -5.23 5.71
CA GLY A 73 -11.97 -4.12 4.78
C GLY A 73 -12.54 -4.53 3.42
N LYS A 74 -12.75 -3.56 2.53
CA LYS A 74 -13.23 -3.80 1.17
C LYS A 74 -12.59 -2.85 0.17
N LEU A 75 -11.96 -3.39 -0.87
CA LEU A 75 -11.69 -2.68 -2.11
C LEU A 75 -12.93 -2.76 -3.01
N THR A 76 -13.46 -1.62 -3.44
CA THR A 76 -14.47 -1.54 -4.50
C THR A 76 -13.84 -0.85 -5.69
N VAL A 77 -14.04 -1.39 -6.89
CA VAL A 77 -13.57 -0.80 -8.15
C VAL A 77 -14.79 -0.63 -9.06
N THR A 78 -14.85 0.46 -9.80
CA THR A 78 -15.85 0.64 -10.86
C THR A 78 -15.19 1.18 -12.12
N ASP A 79 -15.59 0.63 -13.26
CA ASP A 79 -15.34 1.15 -14.61
C ASP A 79 -16.54 0.74 -15.47
N ASP A 80 -16.82 1.50 -16.53
CA ASP A 80 -17.92 1.24 -17.48
C ASP A 80 -17.38 1.08 -18.92
N ASP A 81 -16.08 1.34 -19.13
CA ASP A 81 -15.35 0.99 -20.35
C ASP A 81 -15.12 -0.53 -20.47
N ASN A 82 -14.80 -0.98 -21.69
CA ASN A 82 -14.39 -2.36 -22.00
C ASN A 82 -12.88 -2.40 -22.34
N ILE A 83 -12.29 -3.61 -22.29
CA ILE A 83 -10.89 -3.89 -22.63
C ILE A 83 -10.71 -3.99 -24.16
#